data_AF-A0A351UP48-F1
#
_entry.id   AF-A0A351UP48-F1
#
_cell.length_a   1.000
_cell.length_b   1.000
_cell.length_c   1.000
_cell.angle_alpha   90.00
_cell.angle_beta   90.00
_cell.angle_gamma   90.00
#
_symmetry.space_group_name_H-M   'P 1'
#
loop_
_entity.id
_entity.type
_entity.pdbx_description
1 polymer ?
#
loop_
_entity_poly.entity_id
_entity_poly.type
_entity_poly.pdbx_seq_one_letter_code
_entity_poly.pdbx_strand_id
1 'polypeptide(L)'
;MPLDPAENPAGPGRKRRILVVDDDAILLELAGDILGDEFEVLKAVDGQDGWEKAQAFLPDLVISDLMMPRMHGYELCELLKGPKGVPGVRVLIASSKPFSTDKAQAEASGADAYLVKPYTPSAFIEKVRALLSAGAPEAARPPQPPPPPRLAPQAPPAGQFAPPPPAPHGALPLYVRFWGTRGSCPAPGAATARYGGNTACTEVRVGDMPLILDCGSGMRDLGNALVKEFGERPINGHIFVGHTHWDHIQGFPFFAPLYNPRNSFTLYSVHGAHGTLESVFRGSMASDYFPIPLASLASRLRFVEMSGPVDLGAAKVSFTHLNHPGICIGFRIDSQGRAVTYLSDHESFTRLNGESDTSGRNEARISEFARGSDLLIREAQYTEEEYSRRKGWGHSTFDDAVAGALSTGARRLAVFHHDPDHNDEMMDAHVKYCRDLASRGGGTLDCFAARDGLRIDL
;
A
#
# COMPACT_ATOMS: atom_id res chain seq x y z
N MET A 1 29.94 17.81 51.04
CA MET A 1 29.71 18.52 49.77
C MET A 1 28.91 17.58 48.88
N PRO A 2 27.85 18.07 48.21
CA PRO A 2 26.98 17.22 47.41
C PRO A 2 27.68 16.77 46.12
N LEU A 3 27.33 15.57 45.66
CA LEU A 3 27.76 14.98 44.40
C LEU A 3 27.12 15.73 43.23
N ASP A 4 27.94 16.11 42.25
CA ASP A 4 27.53 16.74 40.99
C ASP A 4 26.57 15.84 40.17
N PRO A 5 25.64 16.43 39.39
CA PRO A 5 24.69 15.69 38.58
C PRO A 5 25.32 15.19 37.26
N ALA A 6 24.74 14.11 36.74
CA ALA A 6 25.12 13.39 35.53
C ALA A 6 25.68 14.25 34.38
N GLU A 7 26.91 13.95 33.96
CA GLU A 7 27.52 14.49 32.75
C GLU A 7 26.77 14.01 31.50
N ASN A 8 26.41 14.99 30.66
CA ASN A 8 25.82 14.84 29.34
C ASN A 8 26.86 14.27 28.36
N PRO A 9 26.60 13.19 27.61
CA PRO A 9 27.57 12.59 26.69
C PRO A 9 27.87 13.43 25.44
N ALA A 10 27.24 14.60 25.27
CA ALA A 10 27.60 15.57 24.25
C ALA A 10 28.62 16.57 24.82
N GLY A 11 29.85 16.57 24.28
CA GLY A 11 30.87 17.57 24.63
C GLY A 11 30.36 19.01 24.44
N PRO A 12 30.90 19.99 25.20
CA PRO A 12 30.36 21.35 25.19
C PRO A 12 30.55 22.01 23.81
N GLY A 13 29.44 22.33 23.14
CA GLY A 13 29.42 23.29 22.03
C GLY A 13 28.93 22.81 20.65
N ARG A 14 28.59 21.53 20.42
CA ARG A 14 27.97 21.12 19.14
C ARG A 14 26.45 21.28 19.20
N LYS A 15 25.86 22.00 18.22
CA LYS A 15 24.40 21.95 18.00
C LYS A 15 23.98 20.49 17.77
N ARG A 16 22.86 20.06 18.36
CA ARG A 16 22.27 18.74 18.08
C ARG A 16 21.88 18.70 16.60
N ARG A 17 22.14 17.56 15.96
CA ARG A 17 21.89 17.31 14.54
C ARG A 17 20.57 16.62 14.34
N ILE A 18 19.70 17.20 13.52
CA ILE A 18 18.40 16.62 13.16
C ILE A 18 18.35 16.38 11.66
N LEU A 19 17.99 15.17 11.26
CA LEU A 19 17.66 14.85 9.88
C LEU A 19 16.13 14.79 9.74
N VAL A 20 15.55 15.61 8.89
CA VAL A 20 14.13 15.56 8.54
C VAL A 20 13.98 14.85 7.20
N VAL A 21 13.11 13.85 7.13
CA VAL A 21 12.84 13.03 5.95
C VAL A 21 11.35 13.09 5.63
N ASP A 22 10.96 13.72 4.53
CA ASP A 22 9.56 13.88 4.13
C ASP A 22 9.47 14.08 2.61
N ASP A 23 8.50 13.44 1.95
CA ASP A 23 8.28 13.55 0.50
C ASP A 23 7.42 14.77 0.11
N ASP A 24 6.83 15.44 1.10
CA ASP A 24 6.14 16.71 0.93
C ASP A 24 7.13 17.87 1.16
N ALA A 25 7.56 18.50 0.07
CA ALA A 25 8.49 19.62 0.10
C ALA A 25 8.02 20.77 1.00
N ILE A 26 6.71 21.01 1.14
CA ILE A 26 6.18 22.08 2.00
C ILE A 26 6.38 21.71 3.47
N LEU A 27 6.10 20.46 3.86
CA LEU A 27 6.33 19.99 5.23
C LEU A 27 7.81 19.93 5.57
N LEU A 28 8.65 19.53 4.60
CA LEU A 28 10.10 19.47 4.76
C LEU A 28 10.70 20.86 4.99
N GLU A 29 10.25 21.87 4.25
CA GLU A 29 10.64 23.27 4.46
C GLU A 29 10.14 23.80 5.81
N LEU A 30 8.86 23.61 6.13
CA LEU A 30 8.28 24.05 7.40
C LEU A 30 9.00 23.45 8.62
N ALA A 31 9.32 22.15 8.59
CA ALA A 31 10.07 21.50 9.65
C ALA A 31 11.49 22.08 9.77
N GLY A 32 12.13 22.40 8.65
CA GLY A 32 13.41 23.11 8.64
C GLY A 32 13.34 24.48 9.29
N ASP A 33 12.33 25.27 8.97
CA ASP A 33 12.12 26.62 9.53
C ASP A 33 11.86 26.57 11.04
N ILE A 34 11.04 25.61 11.50
CA ILE A 34 10.73 25.46 12.93
C ILE A 34 11.97 25.04 13.74
N LEU A 35 12.87 24.24 13.15
CA LEU A 35 13.99 23.62 13.87
C LEU A 35 15.33 24.36 13.69
N GLY A 36 15.49 25.15 12.63
CA GLY A 36 16.78 25.72 12.21
C GLY A 36 17.42 26.69 13.19
N ASP A 37 16.63 27.36 14.03
CA ASP A 37 17.14 28.28 15.05
C ASP A 37 17.95 27.53 16.13
N GLU A 38 17.45 26.37 16.56
CA GLU A 38 18.00 25.60 17.68
C GLU A 38 18.95 24.46 17.26
N PHE A 39 18.74 23.89 16.08
CA PHE A 39 19.38 22.64 15.67
C PHE A 39 20.17 22.79 14.36
N GLU A 40 21.14 21.91 14.14
CA GLU A 40 21.74 21.72 12.82
C GLU A 40 20.83 20.77 12.04
N VAL A 41 20.11 21.28 11.04
CA VAL A 41 19.07 20.53 10.31
C VAL A 41 19.58 20.13 8.92
N LEU A 42 19.47 18.84 8.61
CA LEU A 42 19.60 18.33 7.24
C LEU A 42 18.24 17.82 6.77
N LYS A 43 17.94 17.98 5.48
CA LYS A 43 16.67 17.59 4.85
C LYS A 43 16.89 16.45 3.85
N ALA A 44 15.96 15.50 3.80
CA ALA A 44 15.91 14.43 2.82
C ALA A 44 14.50 14.25 2.26
N VAL A 45 14.40 13.84 1.00
CA VAL A 45 13.12 13.83 0.25
C VAL A 45 12.40 12.48 0.25
N ASP A 46 13.03 11.44 0.77
CA ASP A 46 12.46 10.09 0.97
C ASP A 46 13.40 9.22 1.81
N GLY A 47 12.98 8.00 2.13
CA GLY A 47 13.72 7.10 3.01
C GLY A 47 15.11 6.73 2.49
N GLN A 48 15.30 6.57 1.17
CA GLN A 48 16.61 6.22 0.60
C GLN A 48 17.60 7.38 0.74
N ASP A 49 17.17 8.59 0.37
CA ASP A 49 17.98 9.81 0.56
C ASP A 49 18.26 10.06 2.05
N GLY A 50 17.27 9.80 2.92
CA GLY A 50 17.40 9.87 4.37
C GLY A 50 18.46 8.91 4.91
N TRP A 51 18.44 7.66 4.46
CA TRP A 51 19.42 6.63 4.85
C TRP A 51 20.85 7.00 4.44
N GLU A 52 21.04 7.46 3.20
CA GLU A 52 22.35 7.86 2.69
C GLU A 52 22.91 9.07 3.45
N LYS A 53 22.07 10.09 3.68
CA LYS A 53 22.44 11.28 4.44
C LYS A 53 22.71 10.98 5.91
N ALA A 54 21.94 10.09 6.54
CA ALA A 54 22.10 9.75 7.95
C ALA A 54 23.50 9.17 8.25
N GLN A 55 24.04 8.34 7.35
CA GLN A 55 25.36 7.73 7.52
C GLN A 55 26.50 8.76 7.53
N ALA A 56 26.39 9.83 6.73
CA ALA A 56 27.40 10.89 6.67
C ALA A 56 27.18 11.96 7.76
N PHE A 57 25.92 12.31 8.02
CA PHE A 57 25.55 13.40 8.92
C PHE A 57 25.62 13.01 10.40
N LEU A 58 25.41 11.73 10.70
CA LEU A 58 25.34 11.17 12.06
C LEU A 58 24.38 11.99 12.96
N PRO A 59 23.08 12.02 12.61
CA PRO A 59 22.09 12.79 13.35
C PRO A 59 21.90 12.25 14.78
N ASP A 60 21.58 13.17 15.70
CA ASP A 60 21.12 12.84 17.04
C ASP A 60 19.64 12.40 17.03
N LEU A 61 18.85 12.94 16.08
CA LEU A 61 17.44 12.60 15.85
C LEU A 61 17.14 12.56 14.34
N VAL A 62 16.41 11.53 13.92
CA VAL A 62 15.75 11.47 12.61
C VAL A 62 14.25 11.66 12.80
N ILE A 63 13.66 12.60 12.06
CA ILE A 63 12.21 12.79 11.98
C ILE A 63 11.80 12.33 10.59
N SER A 64 11.02 11.26 10.49
CA SER A 64 10.66 10.66 9.21
C SER A 64 9.15 10.64 9.02
N ASP A 65 8.67 11.02 7.84
CA ASP A 65 7.35 10.61 7.38
C ASP A 65 7.29 9.07 7.27
N LEU A 66 6.08 8.53 7.33
CA LEU A 66 5.86 7.10 7.21
C LEU A 66 5.70 6.64 5.76
N MET A 67 4.92 7.35 4.94
CA MET A 67 4.49 6.90 3.62
C MET A 67 5.25 7.66 2.53
N MET A 68 6.45 7.18 2.20
CA MET A 68 7.34 7.82 1.24
C MET A 68 7.70 6.86 0.09
N PRO A 69 8.01 7.38 -1.11
CA PRO A 69 8.47 6.56 -2.22
C PRO A 69 9.85 5.93 -1.92
N ARG A 70 10.17 4.86 -2.66
CA ARG A 70 11.42 4.06 -2.56
C ARG A 70 11.65 3.32 -1.24
N MET A 71 11.47 3.98 -0.10
CA MET A 71 11.65 3.42 1.24
C MET A 71 10.72 4.14 2.22
N HIS A 72 9.87 3.38 2.90
CA HIS A 72 8.92 3.90 3.88
C HIS A 72 9.55 4.05 5.28
N GLY A 73 8.90 4.78 6.18
CA GLY A 73 9.44 5.12 7.51
C GLY A 73 9.77 3.93 8.41
N TYR A 74 9.05 2.80 8.31
CA TYR A 74 9.38 1.58 9.08
C TYR A 74 10.76 1.02 8.70
N GLU A 75 10.97 0.75 7.41
CA GLU A 75 12.25 0.26 6.86
C GLU A 75 13.40 1.22 7.17
N LEU A 76 13.21 2.54 7.00
CA LEU A 76 14.23 3.51 7.38
C LEU A 76 14.57 3.42 8.88
N CYS A 77 13.56 3.31 9.75
CA CYS A 77 13.76 3.16 11.18
C CYS A 77 14.55 1.89 11.52
N GLU A 78 14.20 0.75 10.94
CA GLU A 78 14.91 -0.52 11.13
C GLU A 78 16.37 -0.43 10.67
N LEU A 79 16.63 0.21 9.52
CA LEU A 79 17.99 0.42 9.02
C LEU A 79 18.81 1.32 9.96
N LEU A 80 18.22 2.41 10.44
CA LEU A 80 18.86 3.35 11.37
C LEU A 80 19.16 2.74 12.74
N LYS A 81 18.30 1.84 13.22
CA LYS A 81 18.44 1.15 14.51
C LYS A 81 19.22 -0.17 14.41
N GLY A 82 19.38 -0.68 13.20
CA GLY A 82 20.03 -1.95 12.92
C GLY A 82 21.56 -1.93 13.09
N PRO A 83 22.24 -3.07 12.85
CA PRO A 83 23.67 -3.23 13.08
C PRO A 83 24.59 -2.30 12.27
N LYS A 84 24.11 -1.80 11.13
CA LYS A 84 24.82 -0.85 10.25
C LYS A 84 24.28 0.58 10.40
N GLY A 85 23.36 0.81 11.33
CA GLY A 85 22.67 2.07 11.53
C GLY A 85 23.51 3.13 12.23
N VAL A 86 22.86 4.19 12.69
CA VAL A 86 23.51 5.32 13.38
C VAL A 86 23.45 5.09 14.89
N PRO A 87 24.59 4.84 15.57
CA PRO A 87 24.58 4.53 17.00
C PRO A 87 23.94 5.63 17.84
N GLY A 88 22.96 5.26 18.68
CA GLY A 88 22.30 6.18 19.61
C GLY A 88 21.32 7.17 18.97
N VAL A 89 21.07 7.08 17.65
CA VAL A 89 20.10 7.94 16.96
C VAL A 89 18.71 7.75 17.55
N ARG A 90 18.00 8.84 17.80
CA ARG A 90 16.56 8.82 18.08
C ARG A 90 15.78 8.84 16.77
N VAL A 91 14.63 8.19 16.71
CA VAL A 91 13.74 8.22 15.54
C VAL A 91 12.33 8.64 15.97
N LEU A 92 11.82 9.70 15.38
CA LEU A 92 10.43 10.15 15.47
C LEU A 92 9.73 9.88 14.13
N ILE A 93 8.71 9.04 14.14
CA ILE A 93 7.82 8.90 12.98
C ILE A 93 6.73 9.98 13.05
N ALA A 94 6.61 10.81 12.01
CA ALA A 94 5.62 11.87 11.91
C ALA A 94 4.71 11.63 10.70
N SER A 95 3.47 11.18 10.91
CA SER A 95 2.66 10.57 9.84
C SER A 95 1.21 11.04 9.86
N SER A 96 0.57 11.08 8.69
CA SER A 96 -0.88 11.34 8.55
C SER A 96 -1.76 10.14 8.91
N LYS A 97 -1.18 8.99 9.27
CA LYS A 97 -1.92 7.78 9.66
C LYS A 97 -2.10 7.72 11.18
N PRO A 98 -3.32 7.83 11.72
CA PRO A 98 -3.54 7.83 13.17
C PRO A 98 -3.71 6.42 13.78
N PHE A 99 -3.71 5.37 12.96
CA PHE A 99 -4.05 4.00 13.36
C PHE A 99 -3.12 3.48 14.47
N SER A 100 -3.70 2.76 15.44
CA SER A 100 -2.95 2.18 16.56
C SER A 100 -1.97 1.09 16.11
N THR A 101 -2.33 0.33 15.08
CA THR A 101 -1.47 -0.68 14.44
C THR A 101 -0.21 -0.05 13.86
N ASP A 102 -0.33 1.09 13.18
CA ASP A 102 0.82 1.79 12.62
C ASP A 102 1.76 2.36 13.72
N LYS A 103 1.19 2.84 14.83
CA LYS A 103 1.98 3.29 15.98
C LYS A 103 2.76 2.13 16.62
N ALA A 104 2.08 1.00 16.84
CA ALA A 104 2.70 -0.21 17.39
C ALA A 104 3.80 -0.74 16.46
N GLN A 105 3.58 -0.68 15.15
CA GLN A 105 4.57 -1.11 14.17
C GLN A 105 5.78 -0.17 14.12
N ALA A 106 5.58 1.15 14.22
CA ALA A 106 6.68 2.10 14.33
C ALA A 106 7.56 1.80 15.56
N GLU A 107 6.93 1.53 16.71
CA GLU A 107 7.63 1.13 17.94
C GLU A 107 8.39 -0.19 17.75
N ALA A 108 7.76 -1.21 17.15
CA ALA A 108 8.41 -2.49 16.85
C ALA A 108 9.61 -2.34 15.89
N SER A 109 9.55 -1.37 14.98
CA SER A 109 10.65 -1.00 14.07
C SER A 109 11.77 -0.22 14.78
N GLY A 110 11.59 0.14 16.05
CA GLY A 110 12.57 0.83 16.90
C GLY A 110 12.36 2.35 17.03
N ALA A 111 11.22 2.90 16.60
CA ALA A 111 10.95 4.33 16.74
C ALA A 111 10.80 4.72 18.21
N ASP A 112 11.40 5.83 18.60
CA ASP A 112 11.33 6.36 19.97
C ASP A 112 10.02 7.11 20.23
N ALA A 113 9.36 7.57 19.17
CA ALA A 113 8.07 8.23 19.25
C ALA A 113 7.33 8.22 17.91
N TYR A 114 6.01 8.45 18.02
CA TYR A 114 5.12 8.69 16.89
C TYR A 114 4.37 10.01 17.10
N LEU A 115 4.18 10.79 16.04
CA LEU A 115 3.41 12.02 16.02
C LEU A 115 2.45 12.02 14.82
N VAL A 116 1.18 12.30 15.07
CA VAL A 116 0.14 12.32 14.03
C VAL A 116 0.05 13.73 13.44
N LYS A 117 0.04 13.83 12.11
CA LYS A 117 -0.22 15.06 11.34
C LYS A 117 -1.74 15.28 11.17
N PRO A 118 -2.25 16.52 11.21
CA PRO A 118 -1.52 17.77 11.45
C PRO A 118 -1.18 17.99 12.93
N TYR A 119 -0.10 18.74 13.20
CA TYR A 119 0.32 19.15 14.53
C TYR A 119 0.69 20.64 14.55
N THR A 120 0.63 21.28 15.72
CA THR A 120 1.08 22.67 15.86
C THR A 120 2.61 22.75 15.89
N PRO A 121 3.22 23.87 15.46
CA PRO A 121 4.67 24.07 15.57
C PRO A 121 5.19 23.91 17.01
N SER A 122 4.43 24.38 18.00
CA SER A 122 4.77 24.23 19.42
C SER A 122 4.81 22.77 19.86
N ALA A 123 3.77 21.99 19.53
CA ALA A 123 3.73 20.57 19.89
C ALA A 123 4.85 19.78 19.20
N PHE A 124 5.19 20.14 17.96
CA PHE A 124 6.30 19.54 17.22
C PHE A 124 7.65 19.79 17.88
N ILE A 125 8.00 21.05 18.16
CA ILE A 125 9.31 21.38 18.74
C ILE A 125 9.44 20.89 20.18
N GLU A 126 8.36 20.91 20.97
CA GLU A 126 8.34 20.33 22.31
C GLU A 126 8.62 18.82 22.29
N LYS A 127 8.01 18.09 21.34
CA LYS A 127 8.26 16.66 21.16
C LYS A 127 9.72 16.38 20.79
N VAL A 128 10.28 17.17 19.87
CA VAL A 128 11.70 17.09 19.46
C VAL A 128 12.64 17.34 20.64
N ARG A 129 12.43 18.42 21.39
CA ARG A 129 13.23 18.75 22.58
C ARG A 129 13.14 17.65 23.64
N ALA A 130 11.95 17.10 23.88
CA ALA A 130 11.76 16.01 24.84
C ALA A 130 12.57 14.76 24.46
N LEU A 131 12.57 14.38 23.18
CA LEU A 131 13.34 13.22 22.69
C LEU A 131 14.86 13.42 22.81
N LEU A 132 15.34 14.63 22.54
CA LEU A 132 16.77 14.98 22.64
C LEU A 132 17.25 15.18 24.09
N SER A 133 16.33 15.49 25.02
CA SER A 133 16.61 15.71 26.44
C SER A 133 16.44 14.45 27.29
N ALA A 134 15.69 13.46 26.81
CA ALA A 134 15.62 12.15 27.45
C ALA A 134 17.03 11.53 27.48
N GLY A 135 17.51 11.17 28.67
CA GLY A 135 18.80 10.50 28.86
C GLY A 135 18.96 9.31 27.91
N ALA A 136 20.21 8.91 27.64
CA ALA A 136 20.51 7.83 26.70
C ALA A 136 19.51 6.67 26.90
N PRO A 137 18.85 6.18 25.84
CA PRO A 137 17.83 5.15 25.98
C PRO A 137 18.47 3.98 26.74
N GLU A 138 17.82 3.55 27.82
CA GLU A 138 18.12 2.25 28.42
C GLU A 138 17.99 1.25 27.29
N ALA A 139 19.06 0.52 26.98
CA ALA A 139 19.11 -0.38 25.84
C ALA A 139 17.89 -1.31 25.90
N ALA A 140 16.88 -1.02 25.07
CA ALA A 140 15.71 -1.86 24.98
C ALA A 140 16.20 -3.25 24.59
N ARG A 141 15.95 -4.21 25.47
CA ARG A 141 16.26 -5.62 25.20
C ARG A 141 15.54 -5.98 23.90
N PRO A 142 16.23 -6.51 22.87
CA PRO A 142 15.57 -6.81 21.61
C PRO A 142 14.42 -7.80 21.88
N PRO A 143 13.23 -7.61 21.27
CA PRO A 143 12.25 -8.69 21.24
C PRO A 143 12.93 -9.93 20.65
N GLN A 144 12.77 -11.09 21.29
CA GLN A 144 13.32 -12.32 20.75
C GLN A 144 12.66 -12.60 19.39
N PRO A 145 13.44 -12.77 18.32
CA PRO A 145 12.88 -13.19 17.05
C PRO A 145 12.35 -14.62 17.17
N PRO A 146 11.26 -14.98 16.45
CA PRO A 146 10.93 -16.39 16.24
C PRO A 146 12.13 -17.09 15.59
N PRO A 147 12.36 -18.39 15.88
CA PRO A 147 13.53 -19.10 15.39
C PRO A 147 13.54 -19.12 13.85
N PRO A 148 14.72 -18.98 13.21
CA PRO A 148 14.80 -18.95 11.76
C PRO A 148 14.48 -20.32 11.18
N PRO A 149 13.67 -20.43 10.10
CA PRO A 149 13.71 -21.60 9.25
C PRO A 149 15.10 -21.69 8.60
N ARG A 150 15.67 -22.91 8.59
CA ARG A 150 16.98 -23.18 7.97
C ARG A 150 16.92 -22.81 6.48
N LEU A 151 17.84 -21.94 6.06
CA LEU A 151 18.03 -21.57 4.66
C LEU A 151 18.56 -22.76 3.83
N ALA A 152 17.87 -23.08 2.74
CA ALA A 152 18.40 -23.80 1.59
C ALA A 152 19.30 -22.84 0.76
N PRO A 153 20.25 -23.35 -0.06
CA PRO A 153 21.25 -22.52 -0.73
C PRO A 153 20.65 -21.55 -1.77
N GLN A 154 21.36 -20.43 -1.95
CA GLN A 154 20.99 -19.25 -2.75
C GLN A 154 20.74 -19.56 -4.24
N ALA A 155 19.75 -18.88 -4.82
CA ALA A 155 19.53 -18.84 -6.26
C ALA A 155 20.51 -17.87 -6.96
N PRO A 156 20.91 -18.13 -8.23
CA PRO A 156 21.85 -17.30 -8.99
C PRO A 156 21.22 -15.96 -9.43
N PRO A 157 22.02 -14.97 -9.88
CA PRO A 157 21.51 -13.63 -10.21
C PRO A 157 20.58 -13.65 -11.42
N ALA A 158 19.58 -12.77 -11.39
CA ALA A 158 18.59 -12.58 -12.44
C ALA A 158 19.27 -12.22 -13.78
N GLY A 159 19.22 -13.14 -14.74
CA GLY A 159 19.53 -12.86 -16.13
C GLY A 159 18.48 -11.94 -16.75
N GLN A 160 18.93 -11.02 -17.60
CA GLN A 160 18.08 -10.07 -18.33
C GLN A 160 17.06 -10.83 -19.19
N PHE A 161 15.77 -10.66 -18.89
CA PHE A 161 14.69 -11.11 -19.74
C PHE A 161 14.41 -10.05 -20.80
N ALA A 162 14.59 -10.40 -22.08
CA ALA A 162 14.06 -9.61 -23.17
C ALA A 162 12.53 -9.78 -23.24
N PRO A 163 11.74 -8.69 -23.35
CA PRO A 163 10.29 -8.79 -23.51
C PRO A 163 9.94 -9.51 -24.84
N PRO A 164 8.83 -10.25 -24.90
CA PRO A 164 8.37 -10.87 -26.14
C PRO A 164 7.99 -9.80 -27.19
N PRO A 165 8.10 -10.12 -28.50
CA PRO A 165 7.84 -9.15 -29.55
C PRO A 165 6.34 -8.77 -29.59
N PRO A 166 6.01 -7.53 -30.02
CA PRO A 166 4.63 -7.07 -30.12
C PRO A 166 3.87 -7.88 -31.17
N ALA A 167 2.59 -8.16 -30.90
CA ALA A 167 1.67 -8.71 -31.88
C ALA A 167 1.44 -7.71 -33.04
N PRO A 168 1.26 -8.16 -34.30
CA PRO A 168 1.05 -7.27 -35.43
C PRO A 168 -0.37 -6.67 -35.44
N HIS A 169 -0.46 -5.34 -35.63
CA HIS A 169 -1.61 -4.46 -35.94
C HIS A 169 -3.02 -4.85 -35.42
N GLY A 170 -3.67 -4.12 -34.50
CA GLY A 170 -3.34 -2.78 -33.99
C GLY A 170 -4.12 -2.27 -32.76
N ALA A 171 -4.90 -3.12 -32.08
CA ALA A 171 -5.32 -2.90 -30.70
C ALA A 171 -5.44 -4.27 -30.02
N LEU A 172 -4.72 -4.46 -28.92
CA LEU A 172 -4.84 -5.67 -28.12
C LEU A 172 -6.16 -5.63 -27.34
N PRO A 173 -6.88 -6.74 -27.15
CA PRO A 173 -8.01 -6.79 -26.23
C PRO A 173 -7.66 -6.11 -24.89
N LEU A 174 -8.45 -5.11 -24.51
CA LEU A 174 -8.29 -4.38 -23.25
C LEU A 174 -9.61 -4.46 -22.48
N TYR A 175 -9.62 -5.22 -21.40
CA TYR A 175 -10.79 -5.33 -20.53
C TYR A 175 -10.40 -5.48 -19.07
N VAL A 176 -11.34 -5.15 -18.20
CA VAL A 176 -11.30 -5.47 -16.78
C VAL A 176 -12.31 -6.57 -16.48
N ARG A 177 -11.94 -7.56 -15.69
CA ARG A 177 -12.86 -8.58 -15.17
C ARG A 177 -12.67 -8.75 -13.67
N PHE A 178 -13.79 -8.70 -12.95
CA PHE A 178 -13.80 -8.91 -11.51
C PHE A 178 -13.99 -10.40 -11.21
N TRP A 179 -13.08 -10.98 -10.43
CA TRP A 179 -13.15 -12.38 -10.00
C TRP A 179 -13.52 -12.51 -8.53
N GLY A 180 -13.29 -11.46 -7.76
CA GLY A 180 -13.79 -11.28 -6.40
C GLY A 180 -13.90 -9.80 -6.06
N THR A 181 -14.96 -9.46 -5.34
CA THR A 181 -15.42 -8.07 -5.11
C THR A 181 -15.79 -7.76 -3.67
N ARG A 182 -15.81 -8.75 -2.78
CA ARG A 182 -16.04 -8.57 -1.34
C ARG A 182 -14.77 -8.11 -0.63
N GLY A 183 -14.97 -7.35 0.43
CA GLY A 183 -13.90 -7.01 1.37
C GLY A 183 -13.88 -7.90 2.59
N SER A 184 -12.80 -7.81 3.37
CA SER A 184 -12.59 -8.43 4.70
C SER A 184 -12.56 -9.96 4.73
N CYS A 185 -13.57 -10.65 4.21
CA CYS A 185 -13.63 -12.11 4.15
C CYS A 185 -14.58 -12.60 3.04
N PRO A 186 -14.43 -13.86 2.58
CA PRO A 186 -15.38 -14.42 1.62
C PRO A 186 -16.78 -14.50 2.22
N ALA A 187 -17.78 -14.07 1.47
CA ALA A 187 -19.18 -14.10 1.85
C ALA A 187 -20.04 -14.86 0.82
N PRO A 188 -19.74 -16.13 0.47
CA PRO A 188 -20.55 -16.88 -0.49
C PRO A 188 -21.90 -17.27 0.13
N GLY A 189 -22.99 -17.06 -0.60
CA GLY A 189 -24.31 -17.47 -0.15
C GLY A 189 -25.41 -17.09 -1.13
N ALA A 190 -26.61 -17.62 -0.90
CA ALA A 190 -27.78 -17.29 -1.72
C ALA A 190 -28.13 -15.79 -1.68
N ALA A 191 -27.83 -15.13 -0.55
CA ALA A 191 -28.08 -13.71 -0.34
C ALA A 191 -27.02 -12.79 -0.97
N THR A 192 -25.92 -13.33 -1.49
CA THR A 192 -24.80 -12.57 -2.08
C THR A 192 -24.48 -13.03 -3.51
N ALA A 193 -25.32 -13.86 -4.11
CA ALA A 193 -25.03 -14.52 -5.37
C ALA A 193 -25.00 -13.55 -6.57
N ARG A 194 -25.68 -12.40 -6.49
CA ARG A 194 -25.75 -11.41 -7.58
C ARG A 194 -24.48 -10.58 -7.69
N TYR A 195 -23.94 -10.14 -6.55
CA TYR A 195 -22.70 -9.36 -6.50
C TYR A 195 -21.45 -10.22 -6.30
N GLY A 196 -21.61 -11.41 -5.75
CA GLY A 196 -20.52 -12.34 -5.51
C GLY A 196 -20.09 -12.38 -4.05
N GLY A 197 -19.35 -13.45 -3.75
CA GLY A 197 -18.87 -13.77 -2.40
C GLY A 197 -17.35 -13.86 -2.31
N ASN A 198 -16.64 -13.77 -3.43
CA ASN A 198 -15.19 -13.86 -3.44
C ASN A 198 -14.55 -12.54 -3.00
N THR A 199 -13.41 -12.61 -2.31
CA THR A 199 -12.64 -11.43 -1.94
C THR A 199 -11.77 -10.91 -3.07
N ALA A 200 -11.30 -9.67 -2.93
CA ALA A 200 -10.65 -8.86 -3.94
C ALA A 200 -9.70 -9.62 -4.90
N CYS A 201 -10.11 -9.71 -6.16
CA CYS A 201 -9.26 -10.20 -7.25
C CYS A 201 -9.78 -9.62 -8.57
N THR A 202 -8.98 -8.80 -9.24
CA THR A 202 -9.36 -8.15 -10.49
C THR A 202 -8.35 -8.43 -11.58
N GLU A 203 -8.81 -8.88 -12.74
CA GLU A 203 -7.99 -9.06 -13.93
C GLU A 203 -8.11 -7.82 -14.81
N VAL A 204 -6.99 -7.22 -15.19
CA VAL A 204 -6.87 -6.31 -16.33
C VAL A 204 -6.14 -7.04 -17.44
N ARG A 205 -6.83 -7.31 -18.54
CA ARG A 205 -6.28 -8.04 -19.68
C ARG A 205 -5.73 -7.05 -20.70
N VAL A 206 -4.48 -7.22 -21.12
CA VAL A 206 -3.86 -6.48 -22.23
C VAL A 206 -3.35 -7.48 -23.27
N GLY A 207 -4.16 -7.77 -24.29
CA GLY A 207 -3.86 -8.83 -25.24
C GLY A 207 -3.94 -10.20 -24.57
N ASP A 208 -2.86 -10.98 -24.67
CA ASP A 208 -2.72 -12.24 -23.93
C ASP A 208 -2.12 -12.03 -22.52
N MET A 209 -1.73 -10.80 -22.14
CA MET A 209 -1.06 -10.52 -20.86
C MET A 209 -2.09 -10.31 -19.72
N PRO A 210 -2.16 -11.21 -18.72
CA PRO A 210 -2.92 -10.99 -17.50
C PRO A 210 -2.16 -10.06 -16.57
N LEU A 211 -2.75 -8.92 -16.24
CA LEU A 211 -2.40 -8.13 -15.06
C LEU A 211 -3.44 -8.44 -13.99
N ILE A 212 -3.03 -8.92 -12.83
CA ILE A 212 -3.90 -9.35 -11.75
C ILE A 212 -3.70 -8.39 -10.59
N LEU A 213 -4.75 -7.70 -10.18
CA LEU A 213 -4.79 -6.80 -9.03
C LEU A 213 -5.40 -7.55 -7.85
N ASP A 214 -4.58 -7.75 -6.83
CA ASP A 214 -4.82 -8.58 -5.66
C ASP A 214 -5.13 -10.06 -5.96
N CYS A 215 -4.93 -10.88 -4.93
CA CYS A 215 -4.94 -12.34 -4.96
C CYS A 215 -5.91 -12.92 -3.93
N GLY A 216 -7.06 -12.25 -3.71
CA GLY A 216 -8.13 -12.74 -2.86
C GLY A 216 -8.75 -14.05 -3.35
N SER A 217 -9.80 -14.52 -2.69
CA SER A 217 -10.37 -15.85 -2.95
C SER A 217 -10.85 -16.03 -4.40
N GLY A 218 -11.21 -14.93 -5.09
CA GLY A 218 -11.57 -14.92 -6.50
C GLY A 218 -10.45 -15.40 -7.44
N MET A 219 -9.20 -15.34 -7.00
CA MET A 219 -8.03 -15.76 -7.78
C MET A 219 -8.10 -17.25 -8.19
N ARG A 220 -8.77 -18.09 -7.40
CA ARG A 220 -8.99 -19.49 -7.73
C ARG A 220 -9.77 -19.64 -9.04
N ASP A 221 -10.85 -18.88 -9.20
CA ASP A 221 -11.71 -18.97 -10.38
C ASP A 221 -11.08 -18.32 -11.60
N LEU A 222 -10.32 -17.24 -11.40
CA LEU A 222 -9.41 -16.70 -12.42
C LEU A 222 -8.44 -17.78 -12.91
N GLY A 223 -7.77 -18.49 -11.99
CA GLY A 223 -6.83 -19.56 -12.34
C GLY A 223 -7.46 -20.65 -13.19
N ASN A 224 -8.66 -21.11 -12.81
CA ASN A 224 -9.41 -22.10 -13.58
C ASN A 224 -9.74 -21.61 -15.00
N ALA A 225 -10.13 -20.33 -15.12
CA ALA A 225 -10.43 -19.73 -16.42
C ALA A 225 -9.18 -19.61 -17.30
N LEU A 226 -8.04 -19.20 -16.74
CA LEU A 226 -6.78 -19.11 -17.47
C LEU A 226 -6.31 -20.48 -17.96
N VAL A 227 -6.38 -21.52 -17.11
CA VAL A 227 -6.03 -22.88 -17.52
C VAL A 227 -6.88 -23.34 -18.70
N LYS A 228 -8.18 -23.06 -18.68
CA LYS A 228 -9.09 -23.39 -19.79
C LYS A 228 -8.77 -22.60 -21.07
N GLU A 229 -8.49 -21.30 -20.94
CA GLU A 229 -8.24 -20.40 -22.06
C GLU A 229 -6.89 -20.64 -22.75
N PHE A 230 -5.83 -20.85 -21.95
CA PHE A 230 -4.48 -21.04 -22.48
C PHE A 230 -4.21 -22.49 -22.88
N GLY A 231 -4.88 -23.46 -22.24
CA GLY A 231 -4.68 -24.88 -22.49
C GLY A 231 -3.21 -25.27 -22.27
N GLU A 232 -2.53 -25.67 -23.34
CA GLU A 232 -1.11 -26.04 -23.29
C GLU A 232 -0.14 -24.85 -23.42
N ARG A 233 -0.65 -23.68 -23.84
CA ARG A 233 0.17 -22.47 -24.03
C ARG A 233 0.68 -21.96 -22.66
N PRO A 234 1.93 -21.48 -22.58
CA PRO A 234 2.44 -20.89 -21.35
C PRO A 234 1.69 -19.59 -21.01
N ILE A 235 1.41 -19.38 -19.73
CA ILE A 235 0.87 -18.13 -19.21
C ILE A 235 2.04 -17.31 -18.66
N ASN A 236 2.17 -16.07 -19.14
CA ASN A 236 3.08 -15.08 -18.60
C ASN A 236 2.25 -13.95 -17.98
N GLY A 237 2.20 -13.87 -16.66
CA GLY A 237 1.34 -12.94 -15.93
C GLY A 237 2.07 -12.04 -14.95
N HIS A 238 1.41 -10.94 -14.60
CA HIS A 238 1.88 -9.97 -13.62
C HIS A 238 0.83 -9.82 -12.53
N ILE A 239 1.26 -9.91 -11.28
CA ILE A 239 0.40 -9.86 -10.11
C ILE A 239 0.80 -8.65 -9.29
N PHE A 240 -0.11 -7.72 -9.05
CA PHE A 240 0.10 -6.51 -8.27
C PHE A 240 -0.73 -6.59 -7.00
N VAL A 241 -0.08 -6.51 -5.85
CA VAL A 241 -0.72 -6.67 -4.53
C VAL A 241 -0.71 -5.33 -3.82
N GLY A 242 -1.89 -4.77 -3.55
CA GLY A 242 -2.04 -3.43 -2.98
C GLY A 242 -1.62 -3.39 -1.51
N HIS A 243 -1.99 -4.43 -0.77
CA HIS A 243 -1.49 -4.70 0.57
C HIS A 243 -1.73 -6.18 0.92
N THR A 244 -1.21 -6.62 2.06
CA THR A 244 -1.11 -8.05 2.37
C THR A 244 -2.10 -8.53 3.44
N HIS A 245 -3.24 -7.85 3.61
CA HIS A 245 -4.34 -8.42 4.40
C HIS A 245 -4.89 -9.68 3.71
N TRP A 246 -5.46 -10.57 4.52
CA TRP A 246 -5.76 -11.95 4.11
C TRP A 246 -6.69 -12.01 2.90
N ASP A 247 -7.71 -11.18 2.88
CA ASP A 247 -8.68 -11.07 1.80
C ASP A 247 -8.07 -10.62 0.46
N HIS A 248 -6.85 -10.08 0.44
CA HIS A 248 -6.09 -9.72 -0.75
C HIS A 248 -5.04 -10.76 -1.17
N ILE A 249 -4.77 -11.80 -0.36
CA ILE A 249 -3.71 -12.79 -0.65
C ILE A 249 -4.13 -14.25 -0.52
N GLN A 250 -5.27 -14.55 0.12
CA GLN A 250 -5.68 -15.91 0.49
C GLN A 250 -5.95 -16.85 -0.70
N GLY A 251 -6.23 -16.31 -1.88
CA GLY A 251 -6.46 -17.10 -3.09
C GLY A 251 -5.18 -17.57 -3.77
N PHE A 252 -4.03 -16.99 -3.43
CA PHE A 252 -2.75 -17.30 -4.06
C PHE A 252 -2.40 -18.80 -4.05
N PRO A 253 -2.51 -19.55 -2.93
CA PRO A 253 -2.21 -20.98 -2.92
C PRO A 253 -3.14 -21.82 -3.83
N PHE A 254 -4.31 -21.28 -4.17
CA PHE A 254 -5.33 -21.95 -4.99
C PHE A 254 -5.29 -21.53 -6.47
N PHE A 255 -4.31 -20.72 -6.87
CA PHE A 255 -4.12 -20.31 -8.26
C PHE A 255 -3.43 -21.42 -9.05
N ALA A 256 -4.24 -22.30 -9.67
CA ALA A 256 -3.79 -23.47 -10.42
C ALA A 256 -2.61 -23.22 -11.40
N PRO A 257 -2.51 -22.05 -12.10
CA PRO A 257 -1.37 -21.75 -12.95
C PRO A 257 0.01 -21.77 -12.27
N LEU A 258 0.10 -21.59 -10.95
CA LEU A 258 1.39 -21.64 -10.22
C LEU A 258 2.03 -23.02 -10.19
N TYR A 259 1.23 -24.07 -10.43
CA TYR A 259 1.66 -25.46 -10.36
C TYR A 259 2.07 -26.03 -11.73
N ASN A 260 2.17 -25.19 -12.75
CA ASN A 260 2.63 -25.58 -14.09
C ASN A 260 3.98 -24.93 -14.42
N PRO A 261 5.04 -25.73 -14.71
CA PRO A 261 6.39 -25.21 -14.95
C PRO A 261 6.55 -24.45 -16.27
N ARG A 262 5.54 -24.47 -17.16
CA ARG A 262 5.52 -23.65 -18.38
C ARG A 262 5.18 -22.19 -18.08
N ASN A 263 4.57 -21.91 -16.94
CA ASN A 263 4.07 -20.58 -16.61
C ASN A 263 5.12 -19.73 -15.89
N SER A 264 4.99 -18.42 -16.04
CA SER A 264 5.83 -17.44 -15.38
C SER A 264 4.95 -16.33 -14.79
N PHE A 265 5.18 -15.99 -13.52
CA PHE A 265 4.50 -14.89 -12.85
C PHE A 265 5.49 -13.99 -12.14
N THR A 266 5.29 -12.67 -12.26
CA THR A 266 6.01 -11.68 -11.45
C THR A 266 5.03 -11.01 -10.51
N LEU A 267 5.32 -11.05 -9.22
CA LEU A 267 4.58 -10.41 -8.15
C LEU A 267 5.21 -9.05 -7.85
N TYR A 268 4.38 -8.03 -7.72
CA TYR A 268 4.75 -6.64 -7.48
C TYR A 268 4.00 -6.09 -6.27
N SER A 269 4.72 -5.40 -5.40
CA SER A 269 4.17 -4.56 -4.34
C SER A 269 5.28 -3.61 -3.88
N VAL A 270 5.08 -2.87 -2.80
CA VAL A 270 6.15 -2.16 -2.10
C VAL A 270 6.73 -3.05 -0.99
N HIS A 271 7.86 -2.63 -0.40
CA HIS A 271 8.36 -3.28 0.81
C HIS A 271 7.28 -3.23 1.91
N GLY A 272 7.12 -4.34 2.64
CA GLY A 272 6.12 -4.47 3.68
C GLY A 272 6.66 -4.03 5.04
N ALA A 273 5.76 -3.76 5.99
CA ALA A 273 6.16 -3.37 7.33
C ALA A 273 6.92 -4.47 8.11
N HIS A 274 6.75 -5.73 7.73
CA HIS A 274 7.36 -6.90 8.40
C HIS A 274 8.37 -7.63 7.50
N GLY A 275 8.89 -6.95 6.49
CA GLY A 275 9.88 -7.45 5.56
C GLY A 275 9.37 -7.58 4.13
N THR A 276 10.13 -8.32 3.34
CA THR A 276 9.95 -8.38 1.88
C THR A 276 8.61 -9.00 1.45
N LEU A 277 8.18 -8.65 0.23
CA LEU A 277 7.00 -9.27 -0.38
C LEU A 277 7.12 -10.81 -0.44
N GLU A 278 8.29 -11.34 -0.78
CA GLU A 278 8.53 -12.78 -0.82
C GLU A 278 8.37 -13.43 0.55
N SER A 279 8.87 -12.81 1.63
CA SER A 279 8.70 -13.36 2.98
C SER A 279 7.24 -13.44 3.40
N VAL A 280 6.41 -12.46 3.01
CA VAL A 280 4.97 -12.49 3.32
C VAL A 280 4.30 -13.68 2.64
N PHE A 281 4.53 -13.87 1.33
CA PHE A 281 3.96 -15.01 0.59
C PHE A 281 4.53 -16.37 1.02
N ARG A 282 5.79 -16.39 1.46
CA ARG A 282 6.38 -17.60 2.06
C ARG A 282 5.71 -17.94 3.39
N GLY A 283 5.43 -16.93 4.22
CA GLY A 283 4.75 -17.08 5.50
C GLY A 283 3.28 -17.52 5.35
N SER A 284 2.55 -16.95 4.39
CA SER A 284 1.15 -17.35 4.12
C SER A 284 1.02 -18.79 3.61
N MET A 285 2.11 -19.35 3.07
CA MET A 285 2.21 -20.75 2.63
C MET A 285 3.04 -21.61 3.58
N ALA A 286 3.21 -21.20 4.84
CA ALA A 286 3.82 -22.05 5.87
C ALA A 286 3.01 -23.34 6.05
N SER A 287 3.68 -24.44 6.42
CA SER A 287 3.07 -25.78 6.51
C SER A 287 1.90 -25.86 7.49
N ASP A 288 1.85 -24.96 8.48
CA ASP A 288 0.73 -24.86 9.43
C ASP A 288 -0.57 -24.37 8.76
N TYR A 289 -0.46 -23.62 7.66
CA TYR A 289 -1.60 -23.04 6.94
C TYR A 289 -1.87 -23.75 5.61
N PHE A 290 -0.82 -24.23 4.93
CA PHE A 290 -0.94 -24.83 3.61
C PHE A 290 0.11 -25.94 3.35
N PRO A 291 -0.26 -27.08 2.75
CA PRO A 291 0.63 -28.25 2.66
C PRO A 291 1.76 -28.11 1.62
N ILE A 292 1.72 -27.09 0.75
CA ILE A 292 2.73 -26.89 -0.30
C ILE A 292 3.47 -25.57 -0.03
N PRO A 293 4.77 -25.60 0.32
CA PRO A 293 5.51 -24.38 0.55
C PRO A 293 5.73 -23.63 -0.77
N LEU A 294 5.92 -22.30 -0.68
CA LEU A 294 6.16 -21.42 -1.84
C LEU A 294 7.29 -21.94 -2.76
N ALA A 295 8.36 -22.48 -2.17
CA ALA A 295 9.52 -23.01 -2.90
C ALA A 295 9.22 -24.27 -3.74
N SER A 296 8.08 -24.93 -3.51
CA SER A 296 7.64 -26.12 -4.26
C SER A 296 6.70 -25.78 -5.42
N LEU A 297 6.36 -24.51 -5.63
CA LEU A 297 5.57 -24.09 -6.79
C LEU A 297 6.38 -24.31 -8.08
N ALA A 298 5.73 -24.91 -9.09
CA ALA A 298 6.43 -25.33 -10.31
C ALA A 298 6.67 -24.18 -11.30
N SER A 299 5.81 -23.16 -11.29
CA SER A 299 5.94 -21.98 -12.15
C SER A 299 7.16 -21.14 -11.81
N ARG A 300 7.64 -20.35 -12.78
CA ARG A 300 8.72 -19.39 -12.55
C ARG A 300 8.16 -18.16 -11.83
N LEU A 301 8.58 -17.96 -10.60
CA LEU A 301 8.15 -16.83 -9.77
C LEU A 301 9.27 -15.81 -9.56
N ARG A 302 8.89 -14.54 -9.67
CA ARG A 302 9.74 -13.42 -9.31
C ARG A 302 8.96 -12.47 -8.41
N PHE A 303 9.62 -11.95 -7.38
CA PHE A 303 9.08 -10.90 -6.51
C PHE A 303 9.83 -9.60 -6.81
N VAL A 304 9.10 -8.49 -6.91
CA VAL A 304 9.62 -7.16 -7.23
C VAL A 304 9.03 -6.14 -6.28
N GLU A 305 9.90 -5.43 -5.57
CA GLU A 305 9.53 -4.29 -4.72
C GLU A 305 9.62 -3.01 -5.54
N MET A 306 8.49 -2.34 -5.71
CA MET A 306 8.33 -1.19 -6.59
C MET A 306 8.88 0.07 -5.91
N SER A 307 9.88 0.68 -6.54
CA SER A 307 10.37 2.02 -6.17
C SER A 307 9.82 3.13 -7.09
N GLY A 308 9.05 2.76 -8.11
CA GLY A 308 8.45 3.65 -9.10
C GLY A 308 7.61 2.88 -10.13
N PRO A 309 7.19 3.53 -11.22
CA PRO A 309 6.40 2.89 -12.27
C PRO A 309 7.14 1.73 -12.95
N VAL A 310 6.40 0.69 -13.29
CA VAL A 310 6.88 -0.49 -14.02
C VAL A 310 6.37 -0.45 -15.45
N ASP A 311 7.28 -0.54 -16.41
CA ASP A 311 6.97 -0.66 -17.83
C ASP A 311 6.98 -2.13 -18.24
N LEU A 312 5.82 -2.63 -18.71
CA LEU A 312 5.62 -4.00 -19.19
C LEU A 312 5.55 -4.07 -20.72
N GLY A 313 5.93 -2.98 -21.42
CA GLY A 313 5.83 -2.83 -22.86
C GLY A 313 4.42 -2.43 -23.31
N ALA A 314 3.44 -3.34 -23.19
CA ALA A 314 2.07 -3.07 -23.62
C ALA A 314 1.25 -2.27 -22.59
N ALA A 315 1.74 -2.17 -21.36
CA ALA A 315 1.11 -1.44 -20.27
C ALA A 315 2.17 -0.84 -19.34
N LYS A 316 1.88 0.34 -18.80
CA LYS A 316 2.65 0.96 -17.72
C LYS A 316 1.84 0.93 -16.44
N VAL A 317 2.42 0.39 -15.36
CA VAL A 317 1.76 0.33 -14.05
C VAL A 317 2.48 1.27 -13.07
N SER A 318 1.73 2.21 -12.51
CA SER A 318 2.19 3.13 -11.46
C SER A 318 1.45 2.85 -10.16
N PHE A 319 1.95 3.36 -9.03
CA PHE A 319 1.30 3.21 -7.73
C PHE A 319 1.25 4.53 -6.94
N THR A 320 0.35 4.60 -5.97
CA THR A 320 0.28 5.67 -4.95
C THR A 320 -0.06 5.07 -3.59
N HIS A 321 0.42 5.68 -2.51
CA HIS A 321 0.08 5.23 -1.15
C HIS A 321 -1.36 5.60 -0.78
N LEU A 322 -2.02 4.69 -0.07
CA LEU A 322 -3.39 4.84 0.44
C LEU A 322 -3.40 4.93 1.98
N ASN A 323 -4.59 5.18 2.52
CA ASN A 323 -4.79 5.42 3.95
C ASN A 323 -5.60 4.28 4.56
N HIS A 324 -4.91 3.20 4.84
CA HIS A 324 -5.47 1.98 5.45
C HIS A 324 -4.44 1.42 6.43
N PRO A 325 -4.80 0.79 7.56
CA PRO A 325 -3.83 0.21 8.50
C PRO A 325 -2.69 -0.55 7.82
N GLY A 326 -1.44 -0.20 8.16
CA GLY A 326 -0.26 -0.77 7.53
C GLY A 326 0.12 -0.11 6.19
N ILE A 327 0.98 -0.79 5.42
CA ILE A 327 1.41 -0.33 4.10
C ILE A 327 0.36 -0.75 3.06
N CYS A 328 -0.25 0.24 2.41
CA CYS A 328 -1.25 0.02 1.37
C CYS A 328 -1.03 0.96 0.19
N ILE A 329 -1.13 0.43 -1.03
CA ILE A 329 -0.99 1.15 -2.29
C ILE A 329 -2.15 0.87 -3.24
N GLY A 330 -2.51 1.86 -4.03
CA GLY A 330 -3.37 1.73 -5.20
C GLY A 330 -2.56 1.70 -6.48
N PHE A 331 -3.14 1.17 -7.56
CA PHE A 331 -2.48 1.02 -8.86
C PHE A 331 -3.17 1.83 -9.95
N ARG A 332 -2.38 2.32 -10.91
CA ARG A 332 -2.87 2.87 -12.17
C ARG A 332 -2.20 2.14 -13.31
N ILE A 333 -3.00 1.67 -14.26
CA ILE A 333 -2.55 0.98 -15.46
C ILE A 333 -2.92 1.86 -16.67
N ASP A 334 -1.90 2.36 -17.37
CA ASP A 334 -2.06 3.07 -18.63
C ASP A 334 -1.67 2.15 -19.79
N SER A 335 -2.60 1.94 -20.74
CA SER A 335 -2.42 1.05 -21.89
C SER A 335 -3.31 1.49 -23.05
N GLN A 336 -2.76 1.55 -24.27
CA GLN A 336 -3.51 1.88 -25.48
C GLN A 336 -4.32 3.20 -25.39
N GLY A 337 -3.77 4.20 -24.69
CA GLY A 337 -4.43 5.49 -24.46
C GLY A 337 -5.62 5.45 -23.48
N ARG A 338 -5.81 4.32 -22.79
CA ARG A 338 -6.80 4.12 -21.73
C ARG A 338 -6.14 4.02 -20.37
N ALA A 339 -6.89 4.40 -19.33
CA ALA A 339 -6.44 4.32 -17.96
C ALA A 339 -7.44 3.58 -17.06
N VAL A 340 -6.93 2.59 -16.31
CA VAL A 340 -7.64 1.93 -15.20
C VAL A 340 -6.94 2.29 -13.90
N THR A 341 -7.69 2.79 -12.94
CA THR A 341 -7.17 3.05 -11.59
C THR A 341 -7.88 2.16 -10.59
N TYR A 342 -7.11 1.50 -9.72
CA TYR A 342 -7.57 0.59 -8.67
C TYR A 342 -7.16 1.16 -7.32
N LEU A 343 -8.15 1.71 -6.61
CA LEU A 343 -8.03 2.19 -5.25
C LEU A 343 -8.93 1.30 -4.38
N SER A 344 -8.39 0.18 -3.91
CA SER A 344 -9.06 -0.63 -2.89
C SER A 344 -9.07 0.14 -1.56
N ASP A 345 -8.86 -0.56 -0.46
CA ASP A 345 -8.81 -0.12 0.93
C ASP A 345 -8.20 1.27 1.14
N HIS A 346 -9.06 2.24 1.41
CA HIS A 346 -8.67 3.63 1.59
C HIS A 346 -9.71 4.40 2.40
N GLU A 347 -9.33 4.95 3.53
CA GLU A 347 -10.14 5.91 4.27
C GLU A 347 -9.72 7.35 3.94
N SER A 348 -10.67 8.24 3.70
CA SER A 348 -10.36 9.65 3.45
C SER A 348 -9.54 10.26 4.61
N PHE A 349 -8.42 10.89 4.28
CA PHE A 349 -7.60 11.63 5.24
C PHE A 349 -8.38 12.79 5.87
N THR A 350 -9.18 13.48 5.07
CA THR A 350 -10.01 14.60 5.56
C THR A 350 -11.08 14.11 6.52
N ARG A 351 -11.75 13.00 6.19
CA ARG A 351 -12.79 12.43 7.04
C ARG A 351 -12.21 11.85 8.32
N LEU A 352 -11.02 11.25 8.25
CA LEU A 352 -10.33 10.66 9.38
C LEU A 352 -9.74 11.73 10.33
N ASN A 353 -8.92 12.63 9.80
CA ASN A 353 -8.10 13.58 10.58
C ASN A 353 -8.68 14.99 10.67
N GLY A 354 -9.76 15.28 9.96
CA GLY A 354 -10.31 16.63 9.80
C GLY A 354 -9.71 17.39 8.63
N GLU A 355 -10.33 18.50 8.26
CA GLU A 355 -9.87 19.41 7.21
C GLU A 355 -8.61 20.16 7.67
N SER A 356 -7.55 20.07 6.86
CA SER A 356 -6.28 20.78 7.05
C SER A 356 -5.54 20.82 5.72
N ASP A 357 -4.51 21.66 5.60
CA ASP A 357 -3.68 21.69 4.40
C ASP A 357 -3.02 20.32 4.14
N THR A 358 -2.62 19.60 5.20
CA THR A 358 -1.99 18.28 5.07
C THR A 358 -2.98 17.22 4.57
N SER A 359 -4.17 17.11 5.19
CA SER A 359 -5.19 16.16 4.73
C SER A 359 -5.65 16.49 3.31
N GLY A 360 -5.85 17.77 2.99
CA GLY A 360 -6.20 18.22 1.64
C GLY A 360 -5.15 17.86 0.58
N ARG A 361 -3.85 18.02 0.88
CA ARG A 361 -2.77 17.61 -0.05
C ARG A 361 -2.71 16.10 -0.25
N ASN A 362 -2.93 15.31 0.80
CA ASN A 362 -2.97 13.85 0.68
C ASN A 362 -4.15 13.39 -0.20
N GLU A 363 -5.34 13.97 -0.02
CA GLU A 363 -6.49 13.71 -0.90
C GLU A 363 -6.19 14.11 -2.35
N ALA A 364 -5.63 15.31 -2.55
CA ALA A 364 -5.28 15.80 -3.87
C ALA A 364 -4.28 14.90 -4.59
N ARG A 365 -3.29 14.33 -3.88
CA ARG A 365 -2.31 13.38 -4.43
C ARG A 365 -3.01 12.12 -4.98
N ILE A 366 -3.98 11.58 -4.26
CA ILE A 366 -4.75 10.39 -4.68
C ILE A 366 -5.70 10.73 -5.84
N SER A 367 -6.41 11.85 -5.77
CA SER A 367 -7.30 12.29 -6.87
C SER A 367 -6.53 12.60 -8.15
N GLU A 368 -5.35 13.21 -8.03
CA GLU A 368 -4.49 13.52 -9.17
C GLU A 368 -3.95 12.25 -9.84
N PHE A 369 -3.61 11.24 -9.05
CA PHE A 369 -3.21 9.91 -9.53
C PHE A 369 -4.35 9.24 -10.32
N ALA A 370 -5.59 9.34 -9.84
CA ALA A 370 -6.77 8.75 -10.48
C ALA A 370 -7.37 9.59 -11.61
N ARG A 371 -6.86 10.80 -11.86
CA ARG A 371 -7.45 11.77 -12.80
C ARG A 371 -7.63 11.19 -14.20
N GLY A 372 -8.82 11.45 -14.77
CA GLY A 372 -9.17 11.09 -16.14
C GLY A 372 -9.22 9.58 -16.43
N SER A 373 -9.40 8.73 -15.41
CA SER A 373 -9.50 7.28 -15.61
C SER A 373 -10.71 6.91 -16.47
N ASP A 374 -10.52 6.00 -17.44
CA ASP A 374 -11.65 5.40 -18.19
C ASP A 374 -12.47 4.46 -17.31
N LEU A 375 -11.81 3.85 -16.31
CA LEU A 375 -12.44 3.11 -15.24
C LEU A 375 -11.69 3.37 -13.92
N LEU A 376 -12.39 3.93 -12.95
CA LEU A 376 -11.96 3.98 -11.56
C LEU A 376 -12.65 2.86 -10.79
N ILE A 377 -11.85 1.93 -10.26
CA ILE A 377 -12.29 0.91 -9.32
C ILE A 377 -11.98 1.46 -7.95
N ARG A 378 -13.00 1.71 -7.14
CA ARG A 378 -12.85 2.32 -5.82
C ARG A 378 -13.69 1.59 -4.80
N GLU A 379 -13.10 1.33 -3.64
CA GLU A 379 -13.85 0.75 -2.54
C GLU A 379 -14.90 1.72 -1.97
N ALA A 380 -16.03 1.16 -1.57
CA ALA A 380 -16.97 1.79 -0.65
C ALA A 380 -17.64 0.70 0.17
N GLN A 381 -17.08 0.43 1.34
CA GLN A 381 -17.59 -0.62 2.21
C GLN A 381 -18.81 -0.17 3.02
N TYR A 382 -18.95 1.13 3.32
CA TYR A 382 -19.90 1.60 4.33
C TYR A 382 -20.92 2.62 3.83
N THR A 383 -22.08 2.64 4.48
CA THR A 383 -22.96 3.82 4.53
C THR A 383 -22.42 4.86 5.53
N GLU A 384 -22.93 6.09 5.47
CA GLU A 384 -22.60 7.13 6.47
C GLU A 384 -22.93 6.69 7.91
N GLU A 385 -24.04 5.95 8.10
CA GLU A 385 -24.43 5.46 9.42
C GLU A 385 -23.41 4.43 9.94
N GLU A 386 -23.02 3.45 9.11
CA GLU A 386 -22.04 2.43 9.47
C GLU A 386 -20.66 3.03 9.74
N TYR A 387 -20.24 3.98 8.89
CA TYR A 387 -18.95 4.66 9.03
C TYR A 387 -18.83 5.41 10.36
N SER A 388 -19.92 5.98 10.89
CA SER A 388 -19.89 6.66 12.19
C SER A 388 -19.37 5.77 13.34
N ARG A 389 -19.49 4.44 13.20
CA ARG A 389 -19.03 3.43 14.18
C ARG A 389 -17.76 2.70 13.74
N ARG A 390 -17.33 2.88 12.49
CA ARG A 390 -16.19 2.19 11.84
C ARG A 390 -15.09 3.15 11.37
N LYS A 391 -15.20 4.44 11.68
CA LYS A 391 -14.16 5.43 11.44
C LYS A 391 -12.84 4.98 12.06
N GLY A 392 -11.77 5.03 11.27
CA GLY A 392 -10.44 4.52 11.61
C GLY A 392 -10.22 3.05 11.28
N TRP A 393 -11.14 2.39 10.57
CA TRP A 393 -10.94 1.00 10.10
C TRP A 393 -10.28 0.95 8.72
N GLY A 394 -10.02 2.10 8.08
CA GLY A 394 -9.31 2.15 6.81
C GLY A 394 -10.21 1.98 5.58
N HIS A 395 -11.52 2.26 5.68
CA HIS A 395 -12.46 2.16 4.57
C HIS A 395 -13.36 3.40 4.41
N SER A 396 -13.92 3.55 3.22
CA SER A 396 -14.71 4.69 2.74
C SER A 396 -16.21 4.42 2.73
N THR A 397 -16.99 5.50 2.61
CA THR A 397 -18.42 5.40 2.32
C THR A 397 -18.74 5.42 0.83
N PHE A 398 -19.98 5.05 0.49
CA PHE A 398 -20.53 5.25 -0.85
C PHE A 398 -20.46 6.71 -1.31
N ASP A 399 -20.69 7.68 -0.41
CA ASP A 399 -20.55 9.12 -0.68
C ASP A 399 -19.10 9.47 -1.03
N ASP A 400 -18.14 8.98 -0.25
CA ASP A 400 -16.71 9.22 -0.47
C ASP A 400 -16.26 8.66 -1.84
N ALA A 401 -16.72 7.47 -2.21
CA ALA A 401 -16.39 6.87 -3.50
C ALA A 401 -16.93 7.67 -4.68
N VAL A 402 -18.19 8.11 -4.62
CA VAL A 402 -18.81 8.90 -5.69
C VAL A 402 -18.20 10.31 -5.77
N ALA A 403 -18.03 10.99 -4.64
CA ALA A 403 -17.40 12.31 -4.58
C ALA A 403 -15.96 12.25 -5.10
N GLY A 404 -15.20 11.24 -4.67
CA GLY A 404 -13.86 10.96 -5.18
C GLY A 404 -13.86 10.77 -6.69
N ALA A 405 -14.73 9.91 -7.23
CA ALA A 405 -14.81 9.67 -8.67
C ALA A 405 -15.14 10.94 -9.48
N LEU A 406 -16.12 11.73 -9.03
CA LEU A 406 -16.47 13.00 -9.68
C LEU A 406 -15.29 13.98 -9.68
N SER A 407 -14.55 14.10 -8.57
CA SER A 407 -13.40 15.01 -8.46
C SER A 407 -12.26 14.66 -9.42
N THR A 408 -12.12 13.38 -9.79
CA THR A 408 -11.08 12.90 -10.72
C THR A 408 -11.45 13.08 -12.19
N GLY A 409 -12.72 13.36 -12.49
CA GLY A 409 -13.23 13.32 -13.87
C GLY A 409 -13.20 11.93 -14.50
N ALA A 410 -13.28 10.86 -13.70
CA ALA A 410 -13.36 9.50 -14.20
C ALA A 410 -14.63 9.31 -15.06
N ARG A 411 -14.53 8.48 -16.11
CA ARG A 411 -15.68 8.16 -16.99
C ARG A 411 -16.63 7.16 -16.36
N ARG A 412 -16.07 6.16 -15.68
CA ARG A 412 -16.79 5.08 -15.02
C ARG A 412 -16.28 4.87 -13.61
N LEU A 413 -17.19 4.62 -12.67
CA LEU A 413 -16.91 4.18 -11.30
C LEU A 413 -17.44 2.75 -11.11
N ALA A 414 -16.53 1.82 -10.83
CA ALA A 414 -16.86 0.51 -10.28
C ALA A 414 -16.71 0.58 -8.75
N VAL A 415 -17.84 0.62 -8.05
CA VAL A 415 -17.89 0.45 -6.58
C VAL A 415 -17.45 -0.97 -6.25
N PHE A 416 -16.49 -1.12 -5.34
CA PHE A 416 -15.78 -2.36 -5.06
C PHE A 416 -15.65 -2.60 -3.54
N HIS A 417 -15.11 -3.75 -3.15
CA HIS A 417 -14.82 -4.12 -1.75
C HIS A 417 -16.06 -4.12 -0.84
N HIS A 418 -17.13 -4.72 -1.33
CA HIS A 418 -18.44 -4.68 -0.65
C HIS A 418 -18.35 -5.36 0.72
N ASP A 419 -19.03 -4.79 1.72
CA ASP A 419 -19.06 -5.35 3.08
C ASP A 419 -19.62 -6.78 3.07
N PRO A 420 -19.00 -7.75 3.77
CA PRO A 420 -19.53 -9.12 3.86
C PRO A 420 -20.99 -9.23 4.30
N ASP A 421 -21.47 -8.28 5.11
CA ASP A 421 -22.82 -8.29 5.67
C ASP A 421 -23.85 -7.61 4.74
N HIS A 422 -23.43 -6.96 3.65
CA HIS A 422 -24.34 -6.37 2.66
C HIS A 422 -24.83 -7.42 1.65
N ASN A 423 -26.08 -7.86 1.81
CA ASN A 423 -26.74 -8.76 0.86
C ASN A 423 -27.07 -8.08 -0.49
N ASP A 424 -27.57 -8.85 -1.44
CA ASP A 424 -27.86 -8.38 -2.80
C ASP A 424 -28.92 -7.26 -2.85
N GLU A 425 -29.95 -7.31 -1.99
CA GLU A 425 -30.96 -6.24 -1.91
C GLU A 425 -30.39 -4.93 -1.35
N MET A 426 -29.52 -5.01 -0.33
CA MET A 426 -28.79 -3.86 0.20
C MET A 426 -27.87 -3.28 -0.87
N MET A 427 -27.11 -4.13 -1.56
CA MET A 427 -26.23 -3.70 -2.63
C MET A 427 -26.98 -3.02 -3.78
N ASP A 428 -28.16 -3.51 -4.19
CA ASP A 428 -29.00 -2.80 -5.15
C ASP A 428 -29.37 -1.39 -4.67
N ALA A 429 -29.75 -1.24 -3.40
CA ALA A 429 -30.10 0.05 -2.82
C ALA A 429 -28.88 0.99 -2.80
N HIS A 430 -27.71 0.48 -2.40
CA HIS A 430 -26.46 1.26 -2.37
C HIS A 430 -26.00 1.68 -3.77
N VAL A 431 -26.08 0.80 -4.77
CA VAL A 431 -25.73 1.12 -6.16
C VAL A 431 -26.70 2.15 -6.73
N LYS A 432 -28.00 2.02 -6.45
CA LYS A 432 -28.99 3.04 -6.83
C LYS A 432 -28.63 4.38 -6.19
N TYR A 433 -28.32 4.39 -4.91
CA TYR A 433 -27.92 5.58 -4.18
C TYR A 433 -26.68 6.25 -4.80
N CYS A 434 -25.65 5.47 -5.14
CA CYS A 434 -24.45 5.97 -5.80
C CYS A 434 -24.76 6.61 -7.16
N ARG A 435 -25.65 6.02 -7.96
CA ARG A 435 -26.09 6.59 -9.24
C ARG A 435 -26.86 7.89 -9.07
N ASP A 436 -27.71 7.97 -8.04
CA ASP A 436 -28.45 9.18 -7.72
C ASP A 436 -27.50 10.31 -7.24
N LEU A 437 -26.45 9.99 -6.49
CA LEU A 437 -25.37 10.92 -6.13
C LEU A 437 -24.60 11.40 -7.37
N ALA A 438 -24.15 10.48 -8.22
CA ALA A 438 -23.41 10.80 -9.43
C ALA A 438 -24.20 11.73 -10.37
N SER A 439 -25.51 11.48 -10.51
CA SER A 439 -26.42 12.30 -11.32
C SER A 439 -26.60 13.71 -10.77
N ARG A 440 -26.67 13.86 -9.43
CA ARG A 440 -26.78 15.17 -8.77
C ARG A 440 -25.50 15.99 -8.86
N GLY A 441 -24.34 15.32 -8.93
CA GLY A 441 -23.04 15.95 -9.13
C GLY A 441 -22.81 16.57 -10.51
N GLY A 442 -23.81 16.55 -11.40
CA GLY A 442 -23.74 17.15 -12.74
C GLY A 442 -22.85 16.40 -13.74
N GLY A 443 -22.42 15.18 -13.40
CA GLY A 443 -21.48 14.39 -14.19
C GLY A 443 -22.16 13.42 -15.17
N THR A 444 -21.40 13.00 -16.19
CA THR A 444 -21.70 11.85 -17.06
C THR A 444 -21.12 10.53 -16.52
N LEU A 445 -20.75 10.51 -15.22
CA LEU A 445 -20.11 9.38 -14.55
C LEU A 445 -21.05 8.16 -14.56
N ASP A 446 -20.65 7.11 -15.27
CA ASP A 446 -21.35 5.83 -15.25
C ASP A 446 -20.91 5.02 -14.01
N CYS A 447 -21.82 4.91 -13.05
CA CYS A 447 -21.59 4.28 -11.75
C CYS A 447 -22.30 2.93 -11.65
N PHE A 448 -21.55 1.89 -11.27
CA PHE A 448 -22.05 0.54 -11.05
C PHE A 448 -21.26 -0.15 -9.92
N ALA A 449 -21.82 -1.20 -9.33
CA ALA A 449 -21.02 -2.08 -8.47
C ALA A 449 -20.32 -3.15 -9.30
N ALA A 450 -19.05 -3.38 -8.99
CA ALA A 450 -18.33 -4.58 -9.39
C ALA A 450 -19.09 -5.82 -8.87
N ARG A 451 -19.05 -6.89 -9.65
CA ARG A 451 -19.56 -8.19 -9.22
C ARG A 451 -18.74 -9.32 -9.80
N ASP A 452 -18.68 -10.45 -9.11
CA ASP A 452 -17.93 -11.62 -9.57
C ASP A 452 -18.36 -12.00 -11.00
N GLY A 453 -17.39 -12.20 -11.89
CA GLY A 453 -17.58 -12.52 -13.30
C GLY A 453 -17.90 -11.32 -14.23
N LEU A 454 -18.15 -10.11 -13.71
CA LEU A 454 -18.40 -8.94 -14.55
C LEU A 454 -17.16 -8.56 -15.36
N ARG A 455 -17.33 -8.46 -16.68
CA ARG A 455 -16.33 -7.96 -17.62
C ARG A 455 -16.73 -6.59 -18.16
N ILE A 456 -15.76 -5.69 -18.27
CA ILE A 456 -15.88 -4.35 -18.83
C ILE A 456 -14.79 -4.16 -19.89
N ASP A 457 -15.18 -4.00 -21.15
CA ASP A 457 -14.25 -3.65 -22.23
C ASP A 457 -13.95 -2.13 -22.23
N LEU A 458 -12.72 -1.75 -22.58
CA LEU A 458 -12.19 -0.38 -22.51
C LEU A 458 -11.83 0.21 -23.87
#